data_AF-A0A3N0WXI9-F1
#
_entry.id   AF-A0A3N0WXI9-F1
#
_cell.length_a   1.000
_cell.length_b   1.000
_cell.length_c   1.000
_cell.angle_alpha   90.00
_cell.angle_beta   90.00
_cell.angle_gamma   90.00
#
_symmetry.space_group_name_H-M   'P 1'
#
loop_
_entity.id
_entity.type
_entity.pdbx_description
1 polymer ?
#
loop_
_entity_poly.entity_id
_entity_poly.type
_entity_poly.pdbx_seq_one_letter_code
_entity_poly.pdbx_strand_id
1 'polypeptide(L)' 'MTSEKTIRRQSRDEQVRRYFAELESKYPQWRLAALMEKTAERFPPISAATVSMILNKSGIYK' A
#
# COMPACT_ATOMS: atom_id res chain seq x y z
N MET A 1 11.72 -25.09 -9.23
CA MET A 1 12.22 -23.86 -9.86
C MET A 1 11.19 -22.74 -9.67
N THR A 2 11.18 -22.10 -8.51
CA THR A 2 10.30 -20.98 -8.18
C THR A 2 11.03 -19.68 -8.51
N SER A 3 10.51 -18.97 -9.51
CA SER A 3 11.10 -17.76 -10.12
C SER A 3 11.53 -16.69 -9.11
N GLU A 4 12.77 -16.22 -9.20
CA GLU A 4 13.37 -15.10 -8.44
C GLU A 4 12.60 -13.77 -8.55
N LYS A 5 11.67 -13.63 -9.51
CA LYS A 5 10.81 -12.44 -9.68
C LYS A 5 9.74 -12.27 -8.61
N THR A 6 9.39 -13.31 -7.86
CA THR A 6 8.28 -13.27 -6.89
C THR A 6 8.69 -12.61 -5.56
N ILE A 7 9.97 -12.71 -5.19
CA ILE A 7 10.50 -12.21 -3.91
C ILE A 7 10.53 -10.67 -3.89
N ARG A 8 10.83 -10.03 -5.03
CA ARG A 8 10.92 -8.55 -5.13
C ARG A 8 9.56 -7.84 -5.24
N ARG A 9 8.49 -8.51 -5.69
CA ARG A 9 7.14 -7.90 -5.77
C ARG A 9 6.39 -7.98 -4.44
N GLN A 10 6.58 -9.05 -3.68
CA GLN A 10 6.02 -9.15 -2.34
C GLN A 10 6.53 -8.04 -1.42
N SER A 11 7.79 -7.63 -1.58
CA SER A 11 8.37 -6.57 -0.74
C SER A 11 7.71 -5.20 -0.94
N ARG A 12 7.28 -4.83 -2.16
CA ARG A 12 6.69 -3.51 -2.40
C ARG A 12 5.27 -3.43 -1.85
N ASP A 13 4.44 -4.43 -2.11
CA ASP A 13 3.05 -4.43 -1.65
C ASP A 13 3.01 -4.51 -0.10
N GLU A 14 3.95 -5.23 0.51
CA GLU A 14 4.12 -5.24 1.96
C GLU A 14 4.62 -3.89 2.50
N GLN A 15 5.57 -3.24 1.84
CA GLN A 15 6.02 -1.89 2.19
C GLN A 15 4.90 -0.85 2.09
N VAL A 16 4.06 -0.94 1.05
CA VAL A 16 2.88 -0.09 0.88
C VAL A 16 1.92 -0.26 2.04
N ARG A 17 1.65 -1.50 2.47
CA ARG A 17 0.78 -1.79 3.63
C ARG A 17 1.34 -1.24 4.93
N ARG A 18 2.63 -1.47 5.20
CA ARG A 18 3.30 -0.98 6.42
C ARG A 18 3.27 0.55 6.45
N TYR A 19 3.62 1.19 5.34
CA TYR A 19 3.61 2.66 5.25
C TYR A 19 2.20 3.24 5.38
N PHE A 20 1.20 2.60 4.78
CA PHE A 20 -0.19 3.02 4.93
C PHE A 20 -0.66 2.93 6.39
N ALA A 21 -0.38 1.83 7.08
CA ALA A 21 -0.72 1.66 8.50
C ALA A 21 0.02 2.65 9.41
N GLU A 22 1.29 2.95 9.10
CA GLU A 22 2.04 4.01 9.80
C GLU A 22 1.41 5.39 9.59
N LEU A 23 0.98 5.70 8.36
CA LEU A 23 0.31 6.95 8.02
C LEU A 23 -1.05 7.06 8.72
N GLU A 24 -1.84 5.99 8.73
CA GLU A 24 -3.13 5.92 9.42
C GLU A 24 -2.96 6.12 10.93
N SER A 25 -1.95 5.49 11.53
CA SER A 25 -1.63 5.64 12.96
C SER A 25 -1.15 7.06 13.31
N LYS A 26 -0.34 7.68 12.44
CA LYS A 26 0.14 9.07 12.64
C LYS A 26 -0.92 10.12 12.38
N TYR A 27 -1.86 9.86 11.48
CA TYR A 27 -2.87 10.80 11.04
C TYR A 27 -4.28 10.15 11.00
N PRO A 28 -4.82 9.74 12.15
CA PRO A 28 -6.13 9.08 12.22
C PRO A 28 -7.29 9.97 11.75
N GLN A 29 -7.10 11.30 11.75
CA GLN A 29 -8.07 12.28 11.25
C GLN A 29 -8.07 12.44 9.72
N TRP A 30 -7.12 11.84 9.00
CA TRP A 30 -7.07 11.93 7.55
C TRP A 30 -8.08 10.99 6.90
N ARG A 31 -8.67 11.46 5.79
CA ARG A 31 -9.54 10.63 4.97
C ARG A 31 -8.73 9.51 4.32
N LEU A 32 -9.35 8.33 4.17
CA LEU A 32 -8.75 7.17 3.52
C LEU A 32 -8.14 7.50 2.15
N ALA A 33 -8.85 8.33 1.35
CA ALA A 33 -8.36 8.79 0.04
C ALA A 33 -7.04 9.57 0.15
N ALA A 34 -6.91 10.46 1.13
CA ALA A 34 -5.68 11.23 1.36
C ALA A 34 -4.52 10.32 1.81
N LEU A 35 -4.80 9.34 2.67
CA LEU A 35 -3.81 8.32 3.08
C LEU A 35 -3.33 7.49 1.89
N MET A 36 -4.23 7.12 0.98
CA MET A 36 -3.90 6.38 -0.25
C MET A 36 -3.08 7.22 -1.22
N GLU A 37 -3.43 8.49 -1.41
CA GLU A 37 -2.66 9.42 -2.26
C GLU A 37 -1.24 9.63 -1.73
N LYS A 38 -1.10 9.87 -0.42
CA LYS A 38 0.22 10.04 0.21
C LYS A 38 1.06 8.77 0.18
N THR A 39 0.41 7.62 0.29
CA THR A 39 1.06 6.33 0.09
C THR A 39 1.51 6.16 -1.37
N ALA A 40 0.68 6.53 -2.35
CA ALA A 40 1.01 6.44 -3.77
C ALA A 40 2.17 7.37 -4.17
N GLU A 41 2.18 8.61 -3.66
CA GLU A 41 3.29 9.58 -3.84
C GLU A 41 4.65 9.00 -3.39
N ARG A 42 4.65 8.18 -2.32
CA ARG A 42 5.87 7.57 -1.78
C ARG A 42 6.38 6.39 -2.63
N PHE A 43 5.51 5.72 -3.37
CA PHE A 43 5.83 4.51 -4.13
C PHE A 43 5.52 4.68 -5.64
N PRO A 44 6.25 5.52 -6.39
CA PRO A 44 6.08 5.54 -7.85
C PRO A 44 6.46 4.17 -8.48
N PRO A 45 5.76 3.70 -9.54
CA PRO A 45 4.69 4.35 -10.28
C PRO A 45 3.28 3.87 -9.88
N ILE A 46 3.00 3.56 -8.61
CA ILE A 46 1.65 3.12 -8.21
C ILE A 46 0.72 4.31 -7.96
N SER A 47 -0.54 4.16 -8.35
CA SER A 47 -1.62 5.13 -8.07
C SER A 47 -2.36 4.79 -6.79
N ALA A 48 -3.14 5.74 -6.26
CA ALA A 48 -4.01 5.52 -5.11
C ALA A 48 -4.99 4.34 -5.33
N ALA A 49 -5.48 4.15 -6.57
CA ALA A 49 -6.30 3.00 -6.92
C ALA A 49 -5.55 1.67 -6.77
N THR A 50 -4.27 1.63 -7.14
CA THR A 50 -3.41 0.46 -6.93
C THR A 50 -3.14 0.22 -5.45
N VAL A 51 -2.95 1.27 -4.65
CA VAL A 51 -2.86 1.15 -3.18
C VAL A 51 -4.14 0.51 -2.62
N SER A 52 -5.31 1.00 -3.02
CA SER A 52 -6.60 0.42 -2.62
C SER A 52 -6.71 -1.05 -3.00
N MET A 53 -6.33 -1.44 -4.22
CA MET A 53 -6.29 -2.85 -4.62
C MET A 53 -5.31 -3.69 -3.78
N ILE A 54 -4.14 -3.14 -3.42
CA ILE A 54 -3.16 -3.84 -2.57
C ILE A 54 -3.72 -4.09 -1.16
N LEU A 55 -4.43 -3.10 -0.61
CA LEU A 55 -5.09 -3.18 0.71
C LEU A 55 -6.29 -4.13 0.69
N ASN A 56 -7.11 -4.08 -0.35
CA ASN A 56 -8.27 -4.96 -0.54
C ASN A 56 -7.85 -6.42 -0.77
N LYS A 57 -6.77 -6.65 -1.54
CA LYS A 57 -6.22 -8.01 -1.75
C LYS A 57 -5.64 -8.61 -0.46
N SER A 58 -5.28 -7.81 0.53
CA SER A 58 -4.91 -8.31 1.87
C SER A 58 -6.10 -8.55 2.80
N GLY A 59 -7.32 -8.16 2.42
CA GLY A 59 -8.49 -8.24 3.31
C GLY A 59 -8.46 -7.23 4.45
N ILE A 60 -7.66 -6.15 4.34
CA ILE A 60 -7.57 -5.10 5.37
C ILE A 60 -8.81 -4.19 5.32
N TYR A 61 -9.31 -3.89 4.11
CA TYR A 61 -10.55 -3.16 3.90
C TYR A 61 -11.48 -4.00 3.02
N LYS A 62 -12.77 -4.01 3.38
CA LYS A 62 -13.82 -4.76 2.69
C LYS A 62 -15.03 -3.85 2.50
#